data_AF-A0A2U3QJJ8-F1
#
_entry.id   AF-A0A2U3QJJ8-F1
#
_cell.length_a   1.000
_cell.length_b   1.000
_cell.length_c   1.000
_cell.angle_alpha   90.00
_cell.angle_beta   90.00
_cell.angle_gamma   90.00
#
_symmetry.space_group_name_H-M   'P 1'
#
loop_
_entity.id
_entity.type
_entity.pdbx_description
1 polymer ?
#
loop_
_entity_poly.entity_id
_entity_poly.type
_entity_poly.pdbx_seq_one_letter_code
_entity_poly.pdbx_strand_id
1 'polypeptide(L)'
;MKTARSVLVLLMLVGFAGALFAEEAQQTGEALFKHNCSPCHPDGGNIFNKEKTLSKKDREMNNIKTADDIVKKMRNPGAFDFHPNKWSGMKMFDEKKLPESDAIKIAEYIIKTFN
;
A
#
# COMPACT_ATOMS: atom_id res chain seq x y z
N MET A 1 45.78 57.77 -26.54
CA MET A 1 44.78 57.82 -25.45
C MET A 1 43.91 56.57 -25.56
N LYS A 2 43.85 55.77 -24.47
CA LYS A 2 42.71 54.98 -23.96
C LYS A 2 41.95 54.07 -24.97
N THR A 3 41.77 52.76 -24.79
CA THR A 3 41.84 51.89 -23.61
C THR A 3 41.70 50.44 -24.08
N ALA A 4 42.55 49.54 -23.55
CA ALA A 4 42.31 48.11 -23.55
C ALA A 4 41.11 47.80 -22.62
N ARG A 5 40.24 46.87 -23.03
CA ARG A 5 39.31 46.21 -22.12
C ARG A 5 39.37 44.71 -22.36
N SER A 6 40.18 44.07 -21.52
CA SER A 6 40.08 42.65 -21.21
C SER A 6 38.63 42.27 -20.93
N VAL A 7 38.15 41.19 -21.53
CA VAL A 7 37.08 40.39 -20.94
C VAL A 7 37.55 38.94 -20.89
N LEU A 8 38.08 38.65 -19.71
CA LEU A 8 38.19 37.39 -18.99
C LEU A 8 37.48 36.19 -19.64
N VAL A 9 38.28 35.18 -20.01
CA VAL A 9 37.86 33.79 -20.15
C VAL A 9 37.34 33.32 -18.79
N LEU A 10 36.03 33.10 -18.66
CA LEU A 10 35.45 32.45 -17.47
C LEU A 10 34.91 31.08 -17.88
N LEU A 11 35.71 30.07 -17.56
CA LEU A 11 35.42 28.64 -17.61
C LEU A 11 34.15 28.37 -16.76
N MET A 12 32.98 28.24 -17.40
CA MET A 12 31.75 27.84 -16.69
C MET A 12 31.74 26.32 -16.49
N LEU A 13 32.13 25.94 -15.26
CA LEU A 13 31.43 24.99 -14.38
C LEU A 13 30.85 23.72 -15.04
N VAL A 14 31.62 22.64 -14.96
CA VAL A 14 31.10 21.26 -15.01
C VAL A 14 30.34 21.01 -13.70
N GLY A 15 29.05 21.32 -13.68
CA GLY A 15 28.16 21.10 -12.55
C GLY A 15 27.64 19.66 -12.53
N PHE A 16 28.08 18.92 -11.51
CA PHE A 16 27.73 17.55 -11.16
C PHE A 16 26.23 17.23 -11.33
N ALA A 17 25.90 16.40 -12.34
CA ALA A 17 24.57 15.78 -12.47
C ALA A 17 24.46 14.61 -11.47
N GLY A 18 24.40 14.93 -10.17
CA GLY A 18 24.02 13.95 -9.16
C GLY A 18 22.55 13.61 -9.33
N ALA A 19 22.24 12.42 -9.83
CA ALA A 19 20.89 11.90 -9.86
C ALA A 19 20.35 11.83 -8.42
N LEU A 20 19.50 12.79 -8.07
CA LEU A 20 18.69 12.76 -6.86
C LEU A 20 17.61 11.69 -7.05
N PHE A 21 17.97 10.43 -6.83
CA PHE A 21 16.96 9.42 -6.55
C PHE A 21 16.45 9.69 -5.13
N ALA A 22 15.27 10.31 -5.04
CA ALA A 22 14.54 10.37 -3.79
C ALA A 22 14.19 8.93 -3.42
N GLU A 23 14.88 8.38 -2.41
CA GLU A 23 14.52 7.09 -1.83
C GLU A 23 13.24 7.30 -1.02
N GLU A 24 12.11 7.03 -1.66
CA GLU A 24 10.81 7.10 -1.00
C GLU A 24 10.80 6.02 0.09
N ALA A 25 10.79 6.46 1.35
CA ALA A 25 10.90 5.57 2.50
C ALA A 25 9.80 4.51 2.43
N GLN A 26 10.20 3.25 2.20
CA GLN A 26 9.26 2.19 1.91
C GLN A 26 8.42 1.87 3.15
N GLN A 27 7.10 2.00 3.06
CA GLN A 27 6.21 1.72 4.18
C GLN A 27 6.20 0.22 4.53
N THR A 28 6.11 -0.08 5.83
CA THR A 28 5.99 -1.45 6.35
C THR A 28 4.56 -1.97 6.20
N GLY A 29 4.40 -3.30 6.16
CA GLY A 29 3.07 -3.94 6.11
C GLY A 29 2.17 -3.56 7.29
N GLU A 30 2.74 -3.40 8.49
CA GLU A 30 2.02 -2.93 9.67
C GLU A 30 1.51 -1.50 9.51
N ALA A 31 2.36 -0.58 9.05
CA ALA A 31 1.96 0.82 8.86
C ALA A 31 0.86 0.94 7.80
N LEU A 32 1.02 0.21 6.70
CA LEU A 32 0.03 0.11 5.63
C LEU A 32 -1.29 -0.48 6.13
N PHE A 33 -1.25 -1.57 6.93
CA PHE A 33 -2.43 -2.19 7.53
C PHE A 33 -3.14 -1.22 8.49
N LYS A 34 -2.37 -0.55 9.36
CA LYS A 34 -2.92 0.41 10.32
C LYS A 34 -3.65 1.54 9.60
N HIS A 35 -3.09 2.05 8.51
CA HIS A 35 -3.73 3.12 7.74
C HIS A 35 -4.97 2.64 6.97
N ASN A 36 -4.89 1.48 6.32
CA ASN A 36 -5.88 1.07 5.31
C ASN A 36 -6.97 0.12 5.84
N CYS A 37 -6.64 -0.70 6.83
CA CYS A 37 -7.42 -1.89 7.20
C CYS A 37 -7.92 -1.81 8.65
N SER A 38 -7.09 -1.32 9.58
CA SER A 38 -7.44 -1.28 11.01
C SER A 38 -8.73 -0.54 11.37
N PRO A 39 -9.19 0.50 10.63
CA PRO A 39 -10.47 1.14 10.95
C PRO A 39 -11.66 0.19 10.88
N CYS A 40 -11.59 -0.85 10.04
CA CYS A 40 -12.63 -1.87 9.92
C CYS A 40 -12.24 -3.19 10.61
N HIS A 41 -10.94 -3.45 10.71
CA HIS A 41 -10.35 -4.66 11.28
C HIS A 41 -9.44 -4.37 12.49
N PRO A 42 -9.97 -3.74 13.55
CA PRO A 42 -9.19 -3.50 14.77
C PRO A 42 -8.80 -4.85 15.38
N ASP A 43 -7.52 -5.01 15.73
CA ASP A 43 -6.94 -6.24 16.30
C ASP A 43 -7.25 -7.52 15.49
N GLY A 44 -7.45 -7.37 14.18
CA GLY A 44 -7.81 -8.48 13.29
C GLY A 44 -9.28 -8.90 13.35
N GLY A 45 -10.13 -8.19 14.10
CA GLY A 45 -11.57 -8.36 14.11
C GLY A 45 -12.24 -7.87 12.82
N ASN A 46 -13.56 -7.66 12.86
CA ASN A 46 -14.29 -7.01 11.78
C ASN A 46 -15.55 -6.34 12.36
N ILE A 47 -15.59 -5.01 12.29
CA ILE A 47 -16.68 -4.21 12.89
C ILE A 47 -17.99 -4.31 12.11
N PHE A 48 -17.93 -4.66 10.82
CA PHE A 48 -19.12 -4.82 9.97
C PHE A 48 -19.72 -6.23 10.06
N ASN A 49 -18.87 -7.25 10.13
CA ASN A 49 -19.30 -8.64 10.27
C ASN A 49 -18.35 -9.42 11.19
N LYS A 50 -18.81 -9.69 12.42
CA LYS A 50 -18.03 -10.38 13.46
C LYS A 50 -17.63 -11.82 13.12
N GLU A 51 -18.26 -12.44 12.13
CA GLU A 51 -17.93 -13.80 11.66
C GLU A 51 -16.88 -13.80 10.54
N LYS A 52 -16.53 -12.63 10.00
CA LYS A 52 -15.54 -12.47 8.92
C LYS A 52 -14.31 -11.73 9.43
N THR A 53 -13.68 -12.27 10.47
CA THR A 53 -12.44 -11.72 11.04
C THR A 53 -11.23 -12.05 10.17
N LEU A 54 -10.08 -11.44 10.49
CA LEU A 54 -8.79 -11.76 9.92
C LEU A 54 -8.08 -12.89 10.67
N SER A 55 -8.69 -13.52 11.69
CA SER A 55 -8.09 -14.69 12.33
C SER A 55 -7.88 -15.80 11.31
N LYS A 56 -6.82 -16.60 11.48
CA LYS A 56 -6.52 -17.72 10.59
C LYS A 56 -7.72 -18.64 10.37
N LYS A 57 -8.39 -19.03 11.46
CA LYS A 57 -9.57 -19.89 11.41
C LYS A 57 -10.62 -19.35 10.44
N ASP A 58 -10.99 -18.08 10.57
CA ASP A 58 -12.06 -17.48 9.75
C ASP A 58 -11.61 -17.27 8.30
N ARG A 59 -10.37 -16.85 8.07
CA ARG A 59 -9.82 -16.73 6.71
C ARG A 59 -9.79 -18.08 6.00
N GLU A 60 -9.29 -19.12 6.67
CA GLU A 60 -9.15 -20.46 6.07
C GLU A 60 -10.51 -21.13 5.83
N MET A 61 -11.50 -20.94 6.71
CA MET A 61 -12.89 -21.38 6.46
C MET A 61 -13.48 -20.76 5.19
N ASN A 62 -13.01 -19.58 4.79
CA ASN A 62 -13.42 -18.88 3.58
C ASN A 62 -12.44 -19.07 2.41
N ASN A 63 -11.54 -20.06 2.49
CA ASN A 63 -10.51 -20.37 1.47
C ASN A 63 -9.53 -19.22 1.20
N ILE A 64 -9.24 -18.39 2.20
CA ILE A 64 -8.22 -17.35 2.15
C ILE A 64 -7.03 -17.82 2.98
N LYS A 65 -6.01 -18.42 2.33
CA LYS A 65 -4.93 -19.13 3.05
C LYS A 65 -3.56 -18.50 2.84
N THR A 66 -3.36 -17.91 1.67
CA THR A 66 -2.07 -17.38 1.23
C THR A 66 -2.10 -15.85 1.15
N ALA A 67 -0.91 -15.24 1.06
CA ALA A 67 -0.80 -13.80 0.86
C ALA A 67 -1.53 -13.39 -0.43
N ASP A 68 -1.37 -14.16 -1.50
CA ASP A 68 -2.06 -13.97 -2.77
C ASP A 68 -3.58 -14.00 -2.64
N ASP A 69 -4.14 -14.89 -1.80
CA ASP A 69 -5.58 -14.94 -1.57
C ASP A 69 -6.10 -13.66 -0.89
N ILE A 70 -5.32 -13.12 0.05
CA ILE A 70 -5.62 -11.86 0.72
C ILE A 70 -5.52 -10.70 -0.28
N VAL A 71 -4.49 -10.67 -1.13
CA VAL A 71 -4.36 -9.67 -2.21
C VAL A 71 -5.55 -9.74 -3.16
N LYS A 72 -5.91 -10.94 -3.64
CA LYS A 72 -7.11 -11.15 -4.46
C LYS A 72 -8.37 -10.65 -3.75
N LYS A 73 -8.48 -10.86 -2.43
CA LYS A 73 -9.60 -10.33 -1.64
C LYS A 73 -9.58 -8.80 -1.55
N MET A 74 -8.42 -8.16 -1.43
CA MET A 74 -8.29 -6.69 -1.47
C MET A 74 -8.69 -6.11 -2.83
N ARG A 75 -8.36 -6.81 -3.93
CA ARG A 75 -8.76 -6.44 -5.30
C ARG A 75 -10.22 -6.73 -5.59
N ASN A 76 -10.79 -7.74 -4.97
CA ASN A 76 -12.20 -8.13 -5.12
C ASN A 76 -12.79 -8.58 -3.78
N PRO A 77 -13.28 -7.63 -2.96
CA PRO A 77 -13.78 -7.93 -1.62
C PRO A 77 -15.16 -8.61 -1.61
N GLY A 78 -15.73 -8.93 -2.79
CA GLY A 78 -17.00 -9.63 -2.96
C GLY A 78 -18.22 -8.71 -2.97
N ALA A 79 -19.41 -9.31 -2.94
CA ALA A 79 -20.68 -8.61 -2.74
C ALA A 79 -21.23 -8.93 -1.34
N PHE A 80 -21.98 -8.01 -0.75
CA PHE A 80 -22.81 -8.28 0.42
C PHE A 80 -24.22 -8.65 -0.06
N ASP A 81 -24.68 -9.86 0.26
CA ASP A 81 -25.91 -10.45 -0.30
C ASP A 81 -27.19 -9.66 0.04
N PHE A 82 -27.14 -8.79 1.04
CA PHE A 82 -28.30 -8.00 1.50
C PHE A 82 -28.19 -6.49 1.20
N HIS A 83 -27.16 -6.05 0.46
CA HIS A 83 -27.04 -4.63 0.07
C HIS A 83 -27.79 -4.39 -1.26
N PRO A 84 -28.64 -3.34 -1.38
CA PRO A 84 -29.50 -3.12 -2.56
C PRO A 84 -28.73 -2.94 -3.88
N ASN A 85 -27.42 -2.64 -3.80
CA ASN A 85 -26.48 -2.49 -4.91
C ASN A 85 -25.29 -3.47 -4.85
N LYS A 86 -25.42 -4.62 -4.17
CA LYS A 86 -24.40 -5.71 -4.13
C LYS A 86 -22.98 -5.25 -3.77
N TRP A 87 -22.84 -4.23 -2.93
CA TRP A 87 -21.51 -3.74 -2.52
C TRP A 87 -21.01 -4.56 -1.32
N SER A 88 -19.74 -4.98 -1.32
CA SER A 88 -19.09 -5.50 -0.12
C SER A 88 -18.86 -4.36 0.85
N GLY A 89 -19.21 -4.54 2.14
CA GLY A 89 -18.90 -3.59 3.21
C GLY A 89 -17.40 -3.26 3.37
N MET A 90 -16.52 -3.89 2.58
CA MET A 90 -15.10 -3.56 2.44
C MET A 90 -14.86 -2.84 1.10
N LYS A 91 -14.16 -1.69 1.17
CA LYS A 91 -13.74 -0.96 -0.03
C LYS A 91 -12.79 -1.79 -0.88
N MET A 92 -12.90 -1.67 -2.20
CA MET A 92 -11.95 -2.24 -3.14
C MET A 92 -10.66 -1.41 -3.18
N PHE A 93 -9.52 -2.09 -3.15
CA PHE A 93 -8.20 -1.49 -3.30
C PHE A 93 -7.67 -1.81 -4.70
N ASP A 94 -7.80 -0.89 -5.63
CA ASP A 94 -7.16 -1.02 -6.96
C ASP A 94 -5.65 -0.76 -6.88
N GLU A 95 -4.90 -1.19 -7.91
CA GLU A 95 -3.44 -1.02 -7.96
C GLU A 95 -2.98 0.44 -7.93
N LYS A 96 -3.83 1.38 -8.36
CA LYS A 96 -3.50 2.81 -8.32
C LYS A 96 -3.51 3.36 -6.90
N LYS A 97 -4.43 2.86 -6.05
CA LYS A 97 -4.55 3.27 -4.64
C LYS A 97 -3.63 2.47 -3.71
N LEU A 98 -3.41 1.20 -4.02
CA LEU A 98 -2.57 0.31 -3.25
C LEU A 98 -1.75 -0.54 -4.23
N PRO A 99 -0.50 -0.12 -4.53
CA PRO A 99 0.39 -0.86 -5.42
C PRO A 99 0.56 -2.31 -4.97
N GLU A 100 0.87 -3.19 -5.92
CA GLU A 100 0.99 -4.64 -5.65
C GLU A 100 2.01 -4.96 -4.57
N SER A 101 3.17 -4.30 -4.58
CA SER A 101 4.20 -4.46 -3.56
C SER A 101 3.71 -4.16 -2.15
N ASP A 102 2.82 -3.18 -1.99
CA ASP A 102 2.30 -2.79 -0.69
C ASP A 102 1.12 -3.67 -0.27
N ALA A 103 0.31 -4.13 -1.22
CA ALA A 103 -0.72 -5.13 -0.99
C ALA A 103 -0.11 -6.45 -0.46
N ILE A 104 1.01 -6.90 -1.02
CA ILE A 104 1.74 -8.08 -0.56
C ILE A 104 2.23 -7.89 0.88
N LYS A 105 2.85 -6.74 1.21
CA LYS A 105 3.30 -6.47 2.58
C LYS A 105 2.17 -6.49 3.60
N ILE A 106 1.00 -5.92 3.25
CA ILE A 106 -0.19 -5.99 4.11
C ILE A 106 -0.61 -7.45 4.31
N ALA A 107 -0.67 -8.24 3.24
CA ALA A 107 -1.07 -9.64 3.29
C ALA A 107 -0.14 -10.49 4.15
N GLU A 108 1.17 -10.31 4.00
CA GLU A 108 2.20 -10.95 4.83
C GLU A 108 2.07 -10.55 6.30
N TYR A 109 1.85 -9.27 6.58
CA TYR A 109 1.62 -8.78 7.94
C TYR A 109 0.36 -9.43 8.56
N ILE A 110 -0.74 -9.54 7.81
CA ILE A 110 -1.98 -10.17 8.27
C ILE A 110 -1.75 -11.65 8.61
N ILE A 111 -1.05 -12.39 7.77
CA ILE A 111 -0.74 -13.80 8.02
C ILE A 111 0.14 -13.96 9.25
N LYS A 112 1.19 -13.14 9.36
CA LYS A 112 2.13 -13.19 10.48
C LYS A 112 1.47 -12.83 11.82
N THR A 113 0.57 -11.84 11.81
CA THR A 113 0.00 -11.25 13.03
C THR A 113 -1.24 -11.99 13.54
N PHE A 114 -2.11 -12.44 12.63
CA PHE A 114 -3.41 -13.04 12.99
C PHE A 114 -3.45 -14.55 12.65
N ASN A 115 -2.38 -15.26 13.01
CA ASN A 115 -2.24 -16.72 12.81
C ASN A 115 -2.97 -17.53 13.88
#